data_AF-A0A0Q0GVR9-F1
#
_entry.id   AF-A0A0Q0GVR9-F1
#
_cell.length_a   1.000
_cell.length_b   1.000
_cell.length_c   1.000
_cell.angle_alpha   90.00
_cell.angle_beta   90.00
_cell.angle_gamma   90.00
#
_symmetry.space_group_name_H-M   'P 1'
#
loop_
_entity.id
_entity.type
_entity.pdbx_description
1 polymer ?
#
loop_
_entity_poly.entity_id
_entity_poly.type
_entity_poly.pdbx_seq_one_letter_code
_entity_poly.pdbx_strand_id
1 'polypeptide(L)' 'MISEDLDELFQISDRLAALSGGQLSDLIPTEQTSTVQIGGWMAGQFDHSQTQAHTPG' A
#
# COMPACT_ATOMS: atom_id res chain seq x y z
N MET A 1 3.69 -11.97 2.03
CA MET A 1 3.88 -12.15 3.47
C MET A 1 2.62 -11.62 4.15
N ILE A 2 2.08 -12.31 5.15
CA ILE A 2 0.90 -11.84 5.90
C ILE A 2 1.39 -11.65 7.33
N SER A 3 1.49 -10.38 7.75
CA SER A 3 1.83 -9.99 9.12
C SER A 3 1.04 -8.73 9.48
N GLU A 4 0.77 -8.56 10.77
CA GLU A 4 0.14 -7.38 11.34
C GLU A 4 1.16 -6.33 11.79
N ASP A 5 2.43 -6.73 11.90
CA ASP A 5 3.54 -5.86 12.25
C ASP A 5 4.10 -5.18 11.00
N LEU A 6 3.95 -3.85 10.92
CA LEU A 6 4.49 -3.07 9.82
C LEU A 6 6.02 -3.07 9.80
N ASP A 7 6.69 -3.00 10.93
CA ASP A 7 8.16 -2.95 10.96
C ASP A 7 8.74 -4.25 10.39
N GLU A 8 8.14 -5.40 10.71
CA GLU A 8 8.50 -6.69 10.12
C GLU A 8 8.26 -6.71 8.60
N LEU A 9 7.12 -6.19 8.13
CA LEU A 9 6.82 -6.10 6.70
C LEU A 9 7.86 -5.26 5.95
N PHE A 10 8.32 -4.16 6.55
CA PHE A 10 9.37 -3.31 5.99
C PHE A 10 10.74 -3.99 5.98
N GLN A 11 11.04 -4.84 6.96
CA GLN A 11 12.33 -5.54 7.00
C GLN A 11 12.45 -6.68 5.97
N ILE A 12 11.33 -7.31 5.60
CA ILE A 12 11.33 -8.52 4.78
C ILE A 12 10.89 -8.26 3.33
N SER A 13 10.11 -7.20 3.09
CA SER A 13 9.55 -6.94 1.75
C SER A 13 10.44 -6.01 0.93
N ASP A 14 10.65 -6.34 -0.34
CA ASP A 14 11.34 -5.45 -1.29
C ASP A 14 10.44 -4.29 -1.78
N ARG A 15 9.12 -4.52 -1.83
CA ARG A 15 8.11 -3.57 -2.32
C ARG A 15 6.86 -3.65 -1.48
N LEU A 16 6.19 -2.52 -1.31
CA LEU A 16 4.97 -2.38 -0.53
C LEU A 16 3.88 -1.66 -1.30
N ALA A 17 2.64 -2.08 -1.05
CA ALA A 17 1.41 -1.43 -1.49
C ALA A 17 0.35 -1.65 -0.39
N ALA A 18 -0.59 -0.72 -0.26
CA ALA A 18 -1.72 -0.88 0.66
C ALA A 18 -3.01 -1.04 -0.12
N LEU A 19 -3.87 -1.95 0.34
CA LEU A 19 -5.22 -2.14 -0.16
C LEU A 19 -6.19 -1.55 0.86
N SER A 20 -7.00 -0.57 0.46
CA SER A 20 -8.03 0.03 1.30
C SER A 20 -9.30 0.28 0.49
N GLY A 21 -10.46 -0.11 1.02
CA GLY A 21 -11.74 0.10 0.34
C GLY A 21 -11.86 -0.58 -1.04
N GLY A 22 -11.10 -1.66 -1.29
CA GLY A 22 -11.04 -2.32 -2.60
C GLY A 22 -10.13 -1.63 -3.62
N GLN A 23 -9.40 -0.59 -3.22
CA GLN A 23 -8.44 0.12 -4.05
C GLN A 23 -7.02 -0.12 -3.55
N LEU A 24 -6.12 -0.41 -4.49
CA LEU A 24 -4.69 -0.65 -4.21
C LEU A 24 -3.90 0.62 -4.52
N SER A 25 -2.98 0.99 -3.63
CA SER A 25 -1.99 2.04 -3.90
C SER A 25 -0.98 1.60 -4.97
N ASP A 26 -0.14 2.52 -5.42
CA ASP A 26 1.04 2.15 -6.20
C ASP A 26 1.94 1.18 -5.43
N LEU A 27 2.53 0.25 -6.19
CA LEU A 27 3.52 -0.68 -5.68
C LEU A 27 4.90 -0.03 -5.75
N ILE A 28 5.43 0.40 -4.61
CA ILE A 28 6.71 1.11 -4.54
C ILE A 28 7.77 0.33 -3.76
N PRO A 29 9.06 0.52 -4.06
CA PRO A 29 10.14 -0.09 -3.26
C PRO A 29 10.05 0.33 -1.79
N THR A 30 10.36 -0.59 -0.89
CA THR A 30 10.29 -0.34 0.55
C THR A 30 11.20 0.82 0.97
N GLU A 31 12.33 0.97 0.30
CA GLU A 31 13.29 2.08 0.52
C GLU A 31 12.74 3.46 0.11
N GLN A 32 11.66 3.50 -0.68
CA GLN A 32 11.02 4.72 -1.17
C GLN A 32 9.73 5.05 -0.40
N THR A 33 9.41 4.30 0.66
CA THR A 33 8.23 4.52 1.48
C THR A 33 8.58 4.57 2.96
N SER A 34 7.60 4.92 3.78
CA SER A 34 7.72 4.94 5.24
C SER A 34 6.50 4.32 5.88
N THR A 35 6.65 3.85 7.12
CA THR A 35 5.55 3.30 7.92
C THR A 35 4.38 4.28 8.04
N VAL A 36 4.67 5.58 8.17
CA VAL A 36 3.65 6.65 8.18
C VAL A 36 2.90 6.72 6.86
N GLN A 37 3.60 6.66 5.72
CA GLN A 37 2.99 6.71 4.40
C GLN A 37 2.11 5.47 4.14
N ILE A 38 2.63 4.26 4.41
CA ILE A 38 1.85 3.02 4.30
C ILE A 38 0.66 3.04 5.26
N GLY A 39 0.84 3.52 6.50
CA GLY A 39 -0.24 3.69 7.47
C GLY A 39 -1.35 4.62 6.97
N GLY A 40 -0.96 5.76 6.37
CA GLY A 40 -1.88 6.65 5.68
C GLY A 40 -2.63 5.93 4.56
N TRP A 41 -1.93 5.13 3.76
CA TRP A 41 -2.55 4.40 2.67
C TRP A 41 -3.52 3.31 3.13
N MET A 42 -3.19 2.56 4.19
CA MET A 42 -4.12 1.61 4.80
C MET A 42 -5.39 2.29 5.30
N ALA A 43 -5.27 3.53 5.79
CA ALA A 43 -6.40 4.38 6.16
C ALA A 43 -7.12 5.04 4.96
N GLY A 44 -6.73 4.74 3.71
CA GLY A 44 -7.35 5.26 2.48
C GLY A 44 -6.79 6.60 2.00
N GLN A 45 -5.66 7.05 2.53
CA GLN A 45 -5.05 8.37 2.27
C GLN A 45 -3.94 8.31 1.21
N PHE A 46 -4.13 7.56 0.12
CA PHE A 46 -3.20 7.58 -1.02
C PHE A 46 -3.61 8.63 -2.06
N ASP A 47 -2.64 9.44 -2.52
CA ASP A 47 -2.81 10.45 -3.57
C ASP A 47 -3.12 9.75 -4.90
N HIS A 48 -4.32 9.95 -5.42
CA HIS A 48 -4.85 9.19 -6.55
C HIS A 48 -4.33 9.74 -7.88
N SER A 49 -3.06 9.49 -8.19
CA SER A 49 -2.54 9.62 -9.56
C SER A 49 -2.69 8.29 -10.31
N GLN A 50 -3.94 7.92 -10.63
CA GLN A 50 -4.36 6.86 -11.57
C GLN A 50 -4.17 5.38 -11.19
N THR A 51 -5.28 4.65 -11.01
CA THR A 51 -5.65 3.49 -11.86
C THR A 51 -7.14 3.17 -11.73
N GLN A 52 -7.73 2.92 -12.88
CA GLN A 52 -9.14 2.88 -13.21
C GLN A 52 -9.95 1.79 -12.49
N ALA A 53 -11.22 2.12 -12.29
CA ALA A 53 -12.29 1.23 -11.89
C ALA A 53 -12.29 -0.08 -12.71
N HIS A 54 -12.21 -1.21 -12.02
CA HIS A 54 -12.74 -2.47 -12.52
C HIS A 54 -14.27 -2.36 -12.50
N THR A 55 -14.88 -2.15 -13.67
CA THR A 55 -16.34 -2.27 -13.85
C THR A 55 -16.69 -3.75 -13.75
N PRO A 56 -17.47 -4.22 -12.75
CA PRO A 56 -18.05 -5.55 -12.82
C PRO A 56 -19.20 -5.50 -13.82
N GLY A 57 -19.13 -6.36 -14.85
CA GLY A 57 -20.21 -6.58 -15.81
C GLY A 57 -21.26 -7.55 -15.28
#